data_AF-A0A9W6I1X9-F1
#
_entry.id   AF-A0A9W6I1X9-F1
#
_cell.length_a   1.000
_cell.length_b   1.000
_cell.length_c   1.000
_cell.angle_alpha   90.00
_cell.angle_beta   90.00
_cell.angle_gamma   90.00
#
_symmetry.space_group_name_H-M   'P 1'
#
loop_
_entity.id
_entity.type
_entity.pdbx_description
1 polymer ?
#
loop_
_entity_poly.entity_id
_entity_poly.type
_entity_poly.pdbx_seq_one_letter_code
_entity_poly.pdbx_strand_id
1 'polypeptide(L)'
;MPAAGQPRGYAVIDVETTGLRPSWNDRVIEIGIVHLDLAGEVTGEWSTLINPERDLGPQHIHGITAADIRHAPVFEEIAGSVVERLEGRVVAAHNLPFDVRFVSHEFGRMGVETPLDHAAGVCTMAWSAEFLPGAPRNLADCCARAGIPLNGHHDALVDAHAAAGLLRHYLDLAGPRPPWTPLLGMSRSFPWPVITGSGAAGVRRGVSAERDPHFLARIAERPSCPADPGRAAAYLTLLDEALLDHHVSVAEADALVGLAARLDLGRADVAGLHLNYLTVLAGAALAEGPVTEDDRHELDLVATLLGLSTESAARALADASASPRPGFARFRLSPGDLVVFTGEMDGARDEWELRARQAGYVPHGYITKRVRLLVAADPDSLSTKARKARDYGIPIVTPDAFARMLG
;
A
#
# COMPACT_ATOMS: atom_id res chain seq x y z
N MET A 1 12.85 41.79 -21.73
CA MET A 1 13.60 40.83 -20.91
C MET A 1 12.59 39.91 -20.25
N PRO A 2 12.74 38.57 -20.27
CA PRO A 2 11.82 37.71 -19.52
C PRO A 2 12.04 37.97 -18.03
N ALA A 3 10.95 38.10 -17.26
CA ALA A 3 11.00 38.31 -15.82
C ALA A 3 11.92 37.28 -15.15
N ALA A 4 12.86 37.77 -14.32
CA ALA A 4 13.65 36.93 -13.45
C ALA A 4 12.69 36.23 -12.47
N GLY A 5 12.70 34.89 -12.46
CA GLY A 5 11.94 34.09 -11.48
C GLY A 5 11.03 33.00 -12.04
N GLN A 6 10.81 32.89 -13.36
CA GLN A 6 10.09 31.73 -13.89
C GLN A 6 10.97 30.48 -13.84
N PRO A 7 10.44 29.32 -13.39
CA PRO A 7 11.17 28.07 -13.45
C PRO A 7 11.59 27.73 -14.88
N ARG A 8 12.79 27.15 -15.03
CA ARG A 8 13.38 26.80 -16.32
C ARG A 8 14.05 25.44 -16.22
N GLY A 9 14.00 24.69 -17.32
CA GLY A 9 14.61 23.38 -17.43
C GLY A 9 13.54 22.29 -17.59
N TYR A 10 13.74 21.18 -16.90
CA TYR A 10 12.98 19.95 -17.11
C TYR A 10 12.27 19.53 -15.82
N ALA A 11 11.10 18.92 -15.98
CA ALA A 11 10.44 18.16 -14.93
C ALA A 11 10.39 16.70 -15.39
N VAL A 12 11.30 15.90 -14.86
CA VAL A 12 11.36 14.46 -15.17
C VAL A 12 10.38 13.76 -14.25
N ILE A 13 9.41 13.07 -14.83
CA ILE A 13 8.36 12.36 -14.09
C ILE A 13 8.47 10.86 -14.31
N ASP A 14 7.99 10.12 -13.32
CA ASP A 14 7.69 8.70 -13.40
C ASP A 14 6.47 8.41 -12.51
N VAL A 15 5.66 7.43 -12.88
CA VAL A 15 4.47 7.03 -12.12
C VAL A 15 4.39 5.53 -11.93
N GLU A 16 4.09 5.12 -10.70
CA GLU A 16 3.61 3.77 -10.42
C GLU A 16 2.09 3.74 -10.53
N THR A 17 1.55 2.62 -11.00
CA THR A 17 0.14 2.52 -11.37
C THR A 17 -0.46 1.18 -10.98
N THR A 18 -1.79 1.13 -10.78
CA THR A 18 -2.48 -0.12 -10.44
C THR A 18 -2.54 -1.14 -11.59
N GLY A 19 -2.04 -0.77 -12.77
CA GLY A 19 -2.18 -1.54 -14.00
C GLY A 19 -1.72 -0.73 -15.22
N LEU A 20 -1.97 -1.21 -16.43
CA LEU A 20 -1.34 -0.64 -17.64
C LEU A 20 -2.23 0.36 -18.40
N ARG A 21 -3.53 0.46 -18.06
CA ARG A 21 -4.51 1.15 -18.90
C ARG A 21 -5.48 2.01 -18.07
N PRO A 22 -5.39 3.35 -18.18
CA PRO A 22 -6.38 4.24 -17.56
C PRO A 22 -7.81 3.99 -18.06
N SER A 23 -7.98 3.52 -19.31
CA SER A 23 -9.30 3.14 -19.85
C SER A 23 -9.93 1.93 -19.17
N TRP A 24 -9.16 1.15 -18.42
CA TRP A 24 -9.63 0.08 -17.54
C TRP A 24 -9.75 0.55 -16.09
N ASN A 25 -9.86 1.88 -15.91
CA ASN A 25 -9.92 2.57 -14.64
C ASN A 25 -8.64 2.42 -13.80
N ASP A 26 -7.51 1.97 -14.37
CA ASP A 26 -6.23 1.91 -13.64
C ASP A 26 -5.78 3.31 -13.25
N ARG A 27 -5.15 3.41 -12.08
CA ARG A 27 -4.91 4.67 -11.38
C ARG A 27 -3.45 4.86 -11.04
N VAL A 28 -3.04 6.10 -10.87
CA VAL A 28 -1.72 6.42 -10.32
C VAL A 28 -1.71 6.11 -8.83
N ILE A 29 -0.67 5.43 -8.36
CA ILE A 29 -0.46 5.07 -6.94
C ILE A 29 0.81 5.69 -6.35
N GLU A 30 1.71 6.17 -7.21
CA GLU A 30 2.84 7.00 -6.81
C GLU A 30 3.25 7.89 -7.97
N ILE A 31 3.75 9.09 -7.66
CA ILE A 31 4.38 9.97 -8.63
C ILE A 31 5.73 10.45 -8.09
N GLY A 32 6.76 10.35 -8.92
CA GLY A 32 8.08 10.94 -8.72
C GLY A 32 8.29 12.10 -9.68
N ILE A 33 8.84 13.21 -9.20
CA ILE A 33 9.18 14.39 -10.01
C ILE A 33 10.58 14.88 -9.63
N VAL A 34 11.50 14.90 -10.59
CA VAL A 34 12.85 15.46 -10.46
C VAL A 34 12.98 16.69 -11.35
N HIS A 35 13.36 17.82 -10.77
CA HIS A 35 13.61 19.06 -11.51
C HIS A 35 15.06 19.13 -11.93
N LEU A 36 15.28 19.38 -13.22
CA LEU A 36 16.59 19.69 -13.77
C LEU A 36 16.63 21.13 -14.27
N ASP A 37 17.79 21.77 -14.18
CA ASP A 37 18.04 23.01 -14.91
C ASP A 37 18.31 22.76 -16.41
N LEU A 38 18.69 23.80 -17.16
CA LEU A 38 18.98 23.67 -18.60
C LEU A 38 20.26 22.88 -18.90
N ALA A 39 21.16 22.73 -17.93
CA ALA A 39 22.39 21.94 -18.05
C ALA A 39 22.17 20.47 -17.64
N GLY A 40 20.99 20.13 -17.10
CA GLY A 40 20.68 18.78 -16.63
C GLY A 40 21.08 18.55 -15.17
N GLU A 41 21.37 19.59 -14.40
CA GLU A 41 21.68 19.48 -12.97
C GLU A 41 20.40 19.44 -12.13
N VAL A 42 20.36 18.57 -11.13
CA VAL A 42 19.20 18.42 -10.23
C VAL A 42 19.04 19.67 -9.37
N THR A 43 17.85 20.25 -9.41
CA THR A 43 17.49 21.47 -8.66
C THR A 43 16.41 21.25 -7.61
N GLY A 44 15.75 20.09 -7.65
CA GLY A 44 14.74 19.71 -6.68
C GLY A 44 14.14 18.36 -7.00
N GLU A 45 13.47 17.80 -6.02
CA GLU A 45 12.76 16.54 -6.14
C GLU A 45 11.49 16.57 -5.30
N TRP A 46 10.51 15.77 -5.71
CA TRP A 46 9.30 15.55 -4.95
C TRP A 46 8.70 14.21 -5.34
N SER A 47 8.18 13.50 -4.36
CA SER A 47 7.36 12.32 -4.60
C SER A 47 6.24 12.23 -3.59
N THR A 48 5.19 11.50 -3.97
CA THR A 48 4.13 11.11 -3.07
C THR A 48 3.48 9.82 -3.55
N LEU A 49 3.15 8.97 -2.59
CA LEU A 49 2.12 7.96 -2.74
C LEU A 49 0.77 8.64 -2.97
N ILE A 50 -0.12 7.93 -3.65
CA ILE A 50 -1.47 8.37 -3.99
C ILE A 50 -2.42 7.24 -3.67
N ASN A 51 -3.49 7.54 -2.94
CA ASN A 51 -4.57 6.59 -2.74
C ASN A 51 -5.45 6.52 -4.00
N PRO A 52 -5.49 5.38 -4.71
CA PRO A 52 -6.26 5.25 -5.95
C PRO A 52 -7.75 4.94 -5.67
N GLU A 53 -8.14 4.77 -4.40
CA GLU A 53 -9.48 4.36 -3.96
C GLU A 53 -9.98 3.05 -4.58
N ARG A 54 -9.05 2.21 -5.04
CA ARG A 54 -9.27 0.90 -5.65
C ARG A 54 -8.16 -0.09 -5.28
N ASP A 55 -8.28 -1.30 -5.80
CA ASP A 55 -7.25 -2.33 -5.70
C ASP A 55 -5.94 -1.87 -6.37
N LEU A 56 -4.81 -2.15 -5.70
CA LEU A 56 -3.46 -1.76 -6.10
C LEU A 56 -2.91 -2.54 -7.30
N GLY A 57 -3.56 -3.63 -7.71
CA GLY A 57 -3.02 -4.50 -8.75
C GLY A 57 -1.82 -5.32 -8.25
N PRO A 58 -0.88 -5.68 -9.15
CA PRO A 58 0.23 -6.59 -8.84
C PRO A 58 1.29 -5.92 -7.95
N GLN A 59 1.07 -5.92 -6.63
CA GLN A 59 1.96 -5.29 -5.64
C GLN A 59 3.40 -5.81 -5.65
N HIS A 60 3.64 -7.04 -6.11
CA HIS A 60 5.00 -7.58 -6.25
C HIS A 60 5.85 -6.85 -7.31
N ILE A 61 5.22 -6.07 -8.20
CA ILE A 61 5.92 -5.26 -9.20
C ILE A 61 6.44 -3.97 -8.56
N HIS A 62 5.57 -3.23 -7.89
CA HIS A 62 5.90 -1.89 -7.39
C HIS A 62 6.19 -1.83 -5.89
N GLY A 63 5.92 -2.89 -5.12
CA GLY A 63 6.23 -2.98 -3.69
C GLY A 63 5.44 -2.03 -2.78
N ILE A 64 4.35 -1.41 -3.27
CA ILE A 64 3.47 -0.52 -2.49
C ILE A 64 2.35 -1.37 -1.91
N THR A 65 2.17 -1.31 -0.60
CA THR A 65 1.12 -2.04 0.11
C THR A 65 -0.13 -1.17 0.32
N ALA A 66 -1.28 -1.77 0.61
CA ALA A 66 -2.47 -0.99 0.95
C ALA A 66 -2.29 -0.21 2.27
N ALA A 67 -1.42 -0.66 3.17
CA ALA A 67 -1.04 0.08 4.37
C ALA A 67 -0.31 1.39 4.04
N ASP A 68 0.61 1.37 3.05
CA ASP A 68 1.36 2.56 2.63
C ASP A 68 0.46 3.69 2.13
N ILE A 69 -0.55 3.34 1.32
CA ILE A 69 -1.43 4.30 0.64
C ILE A 69 -2.69 4.68 1.43
N ARG A 70 -2.99 4.04 2.56
CA ARG A 70 -4.19 4.33 3.35
C ARG A 70 -4.30 5.81 3.75
N HIS A 71 -3.19 6.39 4.17
CA HIS A 71 -3.07 7.80 4.55
C HIS A 71 -2.47 8.67 3.44
N ALA A 72 -2.19 8.08 2.28
CA ALA A 72 -1.76 8.85 1.13
C ALA A 72 -2.92 9.71 0.62
N PRO A 73 -2.64 10.93 0.14
CA PRO A 73 -3.66 11.79 -0.45
C PRO A 73 -4.26 11.13 -1.70
N VAL A 74 -5.51 11.44 -2.02
CA VAL A 74 -6.06 11.17 -3.36
C VAL A 74 -5.46 12.16 -4.37
N PHE A 75 -5.53 11.84 -5.67
CA PHE A 75 -4.94 12.70 -6.70
C PHE A 75 -5.48 14.14 -6.67
N GLU A 76 -6.77 14.32 -6.36
CA GLU A 76 -7.39 15.66 -6.26
C GLU A 76 -6.70 16.56 -5.23
N GLU A 77 -6.22 16.00 -4.12
CA GLU A 77 -5.55 16.75 -3.04
C GLU A 77 -4.12 17.19 -3.42
N ILE A 78 -3.48 16.50 -4.37
CA ILE A 78 -2.12 16.82 -4.84
C ILE A 78 -2.09 17.49 -6.22
N ALA A 79 -3.22 17.58 -6.92
CA ALA A 79 -3.28 18.04 -8.30
C ALA A 79 -2.64 19.43 -8.49
N GLY A 80 -2.89 20.37 -7.56
CA GLY A 80 -2.23 21.68 -7.57
C GLY A 80 -0.72 21.60 -7.37
N SER A 81 -0.25 20.74 -6.46
CA SER A 81 1.17 20.48 -6.22
C SER A 81 1.88 19.90 -7.46
N VAL A 82 1.18 19.05 -8.23
CA VAL A 82 1.68 18.51 -9.51
C VAL A 82 1.78 19.64 -10.53
N VAL A 83 0.73 20.44 -10.71
CA VAL A 83 0.75 21.58 -11.67
C VAL A 83 1.91 22.54 -11.36
N GLU A 84 2.07 22.96 -10.11
CA GLU A 84 3.16 23.88 -9.68
C GLU A 84 4.56 23.34 -10.05
N ARG A 85 4.72 22.01 -10.05
CA ARG A 85 5.99 21.34 -10.35
C ARG A 85 6.22 21.15 -11.84
N LEU A 86 5.17 21.05 -12.65
CA LEU A 86 5.28 20.87 -14.10
C LEU A 86 5.24 22.19 -14.87
N GLU A 87 4.57 23.20 -14.31
CA GLU A 87 4.40 24.51 -14.96
C GLU A 87 5.75 25.16 -15.32
N GLY A 88 5.83 25.65 -16.55
CA GLY A 88 6.99 26.36 -17.09
C GLY A 88 8.21 25.49 -17.41
N ARG A 89 8.13 24.17 -17.26
CA ARG A 89 9.22 23.22 -17.54
C ARG A 89 8.87 22.29 -18.70
N VAL A 90 9.89 21.75 -19.36
CA VAL A 90 9.70 20.65 -20.31
C VAL A 90 9.51 19.36 -19.54
N VAL A 91 8.35 18.72 -19.70
CA VAL A 91 8.09 17.43 -19.08
C VAL A 91 8.89 16.35 -19.81
N ALA A 92 9.57 15.51 -19.04
CA ALA A 92 10.36 14.40 -19.55
C ALA A 92 10.07 13.13 -18.76
N ALA A 93 10.28 11.96 -19.37
CA ALA A 93 10.15 10.67 -18.69
C ALA A 93 10.83 9.56 -19.50
N HIS A 94 11.07 8.40 -18.89
CA HIS A 94 11.61 7.26 -19.63
C HIS A 94 10.60 6.68 -20.61
N ASN A 95 9.30 6.66 -20.31
CA ASN A 95 8.27 6.26 -21.26
C ASN A 95 7.15 7.31 -21.28
N LEU A 96 7.48 8.54 -21.68
CA LEU A 96 6.57 9.69 -21.59
C LEU A 96 5.11 9.45 -22.04
N PRO A 97 4.81 8.71 -23.12
CA PRO A 97 3.42 8.41 -23.47
C PRO A 97 2.66 7.61 -22.40
N PHE A 98 3.35 6.81 -21.57
CA PHE A 98 2.83 6.11 -20.40
C PHE A 98 2.54 7.07 -19.25
N ASP A 99 3.53 7.84 -18.83
CA ASP A 99 3.39 8.72 -17.67
C ASP A 99 2.32 9.80 -17.93
N VAL A 100 2.42 10.45 -19.09
CA VAL A 100 1.48 11.51 -19.50
C VAL A 100 0.05 10.99 -19.59
N ARG A 101 -0.20 9.79 -20.14
CA ARG A 101 -1.59 9.31 -20.24
C ARG A 101 -2.22 9.06 -18.87
N PHE A 102 -1.44 8.62 -17.89
CA PHE A 102 -1.94 8.36 -16.53
C PHE A 102 -2.20 9.67 -15.79
N VAL A 103 -1.22 10.59 -15.81
CA VAL A 103 -1.38 11.91 -15.18
C VAL A 103 -2.53 12.70 -15.82
N SER A 104 -2.61 12.76 -17.15
CA SER A 104 -3.71 13.43 -17.85
C SER A 104 -5.07 12.77 -17.59
N HIS A 105 -5.11 11.45 -17.39
CA HIS A 105 -6.35 10.76 -17.02
C HIS A 105 -6.82 11.16 -15.62
N GLU A 106 -5.92 11.26 -14.64
CA GLU A 106 -6.28 11.71 -13.29
C GLU A 106 -6.83 13.15 -13.28
N PHE A 107 -6.20 14.08 -14.02
CA PHE A 107 -6.76 15.42 -14.21
C PHE A 107 -8.12 15.39 -14.93
N GLY A 108 -8.26 14.54 -15.95
CA GLY A 108 -9.52 14.37 -16.67
C GLY A 108 -10.67 13.86 -15.79
N ARG A 109 -10.38 13.01 -14.78
CA ARG A 109 -11.37 12.56 -13.79
C ARG A 109 -11.90 13.71 -12.92
N MET A 110 -11.10 14.77 -12.74
CA MET A 110 -11.49 15.99 -12.06
C MET A 110 -12.20 16.99 -12.99
N GLY A 111 -12.35 16.67 -14.28
CA GLY A 111 -12.86 17.62 -15.29
C GLY A 111 -11.87 18.73 -15.62
N VAL A 112 -10.57 18.53 -15.34
CA VAL A 112 -9.50 19.51 -15.56
C VAL A 112 -8.73 19.15 -16.83
N GLU A 113 -8.70 20.08 -17.79
CA GLU A 113 -7.84 19.97 -18.96
C GLU A 113 -6.43 20.50 -18.63
N THR A 114 -5.40 19.82 -19.15
CA THR A 114 -4.00 20.20 -18.96
C THR A 114 -3.26 20.21 -20.30
N PRO A 115 -2.17 20.98 -20.42
CA PRO A 115 -1.33 20.99 -21.63
C PRO A 115 -0.37 19.78 -21.70
N LEU A 116 -0.56 18.76 -20.85
CA LEU A 116 0.27 17.56 -20.84
C LEU A 116 0.04 16.74 -22.10
N ASP A 117 1.03 16.80 -22.98
CA ASP A 117 1.08 16.02 -24.21
C ASP A 117 2.49 15.44 -24.39
N HIS A 118 2.56 14.13 -24.67
CA HIS A 118 3.80 13.45 -25.03
C HIS A 118 4.51 14.06 -26.24
N ALA A 119 3.80 14.68 -27.18
CA ALA A 119 4.39 15.38 -28.32
C ALA A 119 5.07 16.70 -27.92
N ALA A 120 4.72 17.24 -26.75
CA ALA A 120 5.24 18.48 -26.19
C ALA A 120 6.28 18.25 -25.07
N GLY A 121 6.80 17.02 -24.93
CA GLY A 121 7.81 16.67 -23.94
C GLY A 121 8.96 15.84 -24.51
N VAL A 122 9.83 15.35 -23.61
CA VAL A 122 11.03 14.58 -23.97
C VAL A 122 10.95 13.16 -23.44
N CYS A 123 10.92 12.17 -24.34
CA CYS A 123 10.90 10.75 -23.98
C CYS A 123 12.30 10.14 -24.09
N THR A 124 12.94 9.79 -22.96
CA THR A 124 14.32 9.27 -23.02
C THR A 124 14.41 7.86 -23.63
N MET A 125 13.34 7.07 -23.61
CA MET A 125 13.23 5.81 -24.39
C MET A 125 13.11 6.07 -25.89
N ALA A 126 12.47 7.15 -26.32
CA ALA A 126 12.40 7.51 -27.74
C ALA A 126 13.79 7.91 -28.26
N TRP A 127 14.50 8.72 -27.48
CA TRP A 127 15.83 9.21 -27.79
C TRP A 127 16.95 8.18 -27.61
N SER A 128 16.72 7.06 -26.90
CA SER A 128 17.75 6.04 -26.70
C SER A 128 18.23 5.41 -28.01
N ALA A 129 17.39 5.35 -29.05
CA ALA A 129 17.82 4.84 -30.36
C ALA A 129 18.91 5.71 -31.01
N GLU A 130 18.91 7.01 -30.73
CA GLU A 130 19.89 7.96 -31.25
C GLU A 130 21.13 8.07 -30.35
N PHE A 131 20.93 8.19 -29.04
CA PHE A 131 22.03 8.43 -28.10
C PHE A 131 22.67 7.16 -27.53
N LEU A 132 21.95 6.03 -27.53
CA LEU A 132 22.42 4.73 -27.03
C LEU A 132 22.19 3.61 -28.07
N PRO A 133 22.76 3.73 -29.28
CA PRO A 133 22.50 2.77 -30.35
C PRO A 133 22.88 1.34 -29.96
N GLY A 134 21.97 0.41 -30.22
CA GLY A 134 22.16 -1.02 -29.95
C GLY A 134 21.90 -1.47 -28.51
N ALA A 135 21.47 -0.58 -27.61
CA ALA A 135 20.92 -0.98 -26.31
C ALA A 135 19.42 -1.32 -26.44
N PRO A 136 18.91 -2.30 -25.68
CA PRO A 136 17.47 -2.41 -25.46
C PRO A 136 16.92 -1.11 -24.85
N ARG A 137 15.63 -0.86 -25.08
CA ARG A 137 15.00 0.43 -24.79
C ARG A 137 14.36 0.55 -23.41
N ASN A 138 14.48 -0.48 -22.55
CA ASN A 138 13.97 -0.37 -21.18
C ASN A 138 14.94 0.46 -20.31
N LEU A 139 14.45 0.92 -19.16
CA LEU A 139 15.17 1.84 -18.28
C LEU A 139 16.48 1.23 -17.78
N ALA A 140 16.43 -0.01 -17.30
CA ALA A 140 17.59 -0.72 -16.75
C ALA A 140 18.73 -0.84 -17.78
N ASP A 141 18.42 -1.26 -19.01
CA ASP A 141 19.41 -1.42 -20.07
C ASP A 141 19.99 -0.08 -20.55
N CYS A 142 19.15 0.97 -20.63
CA CYS A 142 19.63 2.31 -20.96
C CYS A 142 20.55 2.85 -19.86
N CYS A 143 20.19 2.68 -18.59
CA CYS A 143 20.98 3.11 -17.44
C CYS A 143 22.32 2.36 -17.38
N ALA A 144 22.30 1.04 -17.57
CA ALA A 144 23.50 0.22 -17.62
C ALA A 144 24.44 0.66 -18.74
N ARG A 145 23.91 1.02 -19.92
CA ARG A 145 24.71 1.52 -21.03
C ARG A 145 25.31 2.91 -20.76
N ALA A 146 24.56 3.78 -20.11
CA ALA A 146 25.00 5.14 -19.79
C ALA A 146 25.85 5.22 -18.50
N GLY A 147 26.04 4.11 -17.78
CA GLY A 147 26.77 4.08 -16.51
C GLY A 147 26.01 4.71 -15.33
N ILE A 148 24.67 4.71 -15.38
CA ILE A 148 23.79 5.29 -14.37
C ILE A 148 23.37 4.19 -13.39
N PRO A 149 23.55 4.37 -12.07
CA PRO A 149 23.10 3.39 -11.08
C PRO A 149 21.56 3.36 -11.00
N LEU A 150 21.00 2.16 -10.96
CA LEU A 150 19.57 1.92 -10.76
C LEU A 150 19.39 0.91 -9.63
N ASN A 151 19.30 1.40 -8.40
CA ASN A 151 19.06 0.60 -7.20
C ASN A 151 17.66 0.89 -6.68
N GLY A 152 16.79 -0.12 -6.58
CA GLY A 152 15.39 0.07 -6.15
C GLY A 152 14.45 0.46 -7.29
N HIS A 153 14.60 -0.18 -8.46
CA HIS A 153 13.65 -0.05 -9.58
C HIS A 153 12.21 -0.35 -9.13
N HIS A 154 11.23 0.32 -9.73
CA HIS A 154 9.82 0.32 -9.31
C HIS A 154 9.50 1.16 -8.06
N ASP A 155 10.34 2.17 -7.82
CA ASP A 155 10.06 3.35 -7.00
C ASP A 155 10.04 4.56 -7.93
N ALA A 156 8.92 5.29 -7.97
CA ALA A 156 8.72 6.36 -8.95
C ALA A 156 9.79 7.46 -8.83
N LEU A 157 10.29 7.74 -7.61
CA LEU A 157 11.33 8.75 -7.45
C LEU A 157 12.70 8.24 -7.93
N VAL A 158 13.02 6.98 -7.64
CA VAL A 158 14.24 6.33 -8.12
C VAL A 158 14.27 6.28 -9.64
N ASP A 159 13.16 5.88 -10.26
CA ASP A 159 13.05 5.76 -11.71
C ASP A 159 13.04 7.13 -12.40
N ALA A 160 12.42 8.15 -11.80
CA ALA A 160 12.54 9.54 -12.26
C ALA A 160 13.98 10.07 -12.18
N HIS A 161 14.74 9.75 -11.13
CA HIS A 161 16.17 10.08 -11.02
C HIS A 161 17.02 9.40 -12.09
N ALA A 162 16.74 8.13 -12.37
CA ALA A 162 17.43 7.37 -13.42
C ALA A 162 17.14 7.96 -14.81
N ALA A 163 15.87 8.29 -15.09
CA ALA A 163 15.47 8.99 -16.32
C ALA A 163 16.10 10.38 -16.41
N ALA A 164 16.26 11.09 -15.30
CA ALA A 164 16.94 12.38 -15.24
C ALA A 164 18.44 12.25 -15.56
N GLY A 165 19.10 11.21 -15.06
CA GLY A 165 20.47 10.86 -15.42
C GLY A 165 20.61 10.57 -16.91
N LEU A 166 19.66 9.86 -17.53
CA LEU A 166 19.65 9.61 -18.96
C LEU A 166 19.48 10.89 -19.77
N LEU A 167 18.57 11.77 -19.34
CA LEU A 167 18.37 13.06 -19.99
C LEU A 167 19.64 13.92 -19.93
N ARG A 168 20.29 13.99 -18.78
CA ARG A 168 21.59 14.65 -18.62
C ARG A 168 22.65 14.06 -19.56
N HIS A 169 22.75 12.74 -19.62
CA HIS A 169 23.68 12.07 -20.53
C HIS A 169 23.42 12.45 -22.00
N TYR A 170 22.15 12.56 -22.41
CA TYR A 170 21.81 12.98 -23.77
C TYR A 170 22.09 14.46 -24.01
N LEU A 171 21.92 15.33 -23.01
CA LEU A 171 22.31 16.73 -23.09
C LEU A 171 23.82 16.88 -23.29
N ASP A 172 24.62 16.09 -22.57
CA ASP A 172 26.08 16.08 -22.71
C ASP A 172 26.50 15.65 -24.14
N LEU A 173 25.83 14.65 -24.71
CA LEU A 173 26.10 14.17 -26.07
C LEU A 173 25.60 15.14 -27.16
N ALA A 174 24.43 15.75 -26.96
CA ALA A 174 23.82 16.66 -27.93
C ALA A 174 24.48 18.06 -27.93
N GLY A 175 25.17 18.42 -26.85
CA GLY A 175 25.81 19.72 -26.69
C GLY A 175 24.81 20.87 -26.54
N PRO A 176 25.17 22.12 -26.93
CA PRO A 176 24.43 23.32 -26.54
C PRO A 176 23.04 23.48 -27.19
N ARG A 177 22.67 22.61 -28.13
CA ARG A 177 21.40 22.67 -28.86
C ARG A 177 20.83 21.26 -29.03
N PRO A 178 20.23 20.68 -27.98
CA PRO A 178 19.56 19.40 -28.10
C PRO A 178 18.40 19.47 -29.10
N PRO A 179 18.00 18.34 -29.74
CA PRO A 179 16.93 18.33 -30.73
C PRO A 179 15.59 18.91 -30.25
N TRP A 180 15.30 18.80 -28.95
CA TRP A 180 14.10 19.35 -28.31
C TRP A 180 14.21 20.81 -27.86
N THR A 181 15.23 21.55 -28.28
CA THR A 181 15.39 22.99 -27.97
C THR A 181 14.11 23.82 -28.17
N PRO A 182 13.28 23.62 -29.23
CA PRO A 182 12.04 24.37 -29.39
C PRO A 182 11.05 24.22 -28.21
N LEU A 183 11.02 23.06 -27.55
CA LEU A 183 10.12 22.80 -26.41
C LEU A 183 10.47 23.64 -25.18
N LEU A 184 11.76 23.98 -24.98
CA LEU A 184 12.22 24.83 -23.88
C LEU A 184 11.60 26.23 -23.94
N GLY A 185 11.33 26.73 -25.15
CA GLY A 185 10.63 28.01 -25.34
C GLY A 185 9.11 27.89 -25.17
N MET A 186 8.53 26.83 -25.74
CA MET A 186 7.08 26.62 -25.78
C MET A 186 6.47 26.29 -24.41
N SER A 187 7.18 25.49 -23.60
CA SER A 187 6.71 25.05 -22.26
C SER A 187 6.33 26.18 -21.31
N ARG A 188 6.92 27.37 -21.51
CA ARG A 188 6.63 28.57 -20.71
C ARG A 188 5.28 29.22 -21.01
N SER A 189 4.70 28.90 -22.16
CA SER A 189 3.44 29.48 -22.63
C SER A 189 2.29 28.48 -22.56
N PHE A 190 2.52 27.27 -22.06
CA PHE A 190 1.48 26.27 -21.93
C PHE A 190 0.45 26.69 -20.89
N PRO A 191 -0.86 26.64 -21.21
CA PRO A 191 -1.92 27.09 -20.33
C PRO A 191 -2.19 26.05 -19.25
N TRP A 192 -1.45 26.11 -18.15
CA TRP A 192 -1.72 25.27 -16.98
C TRP A 192 -2.95 25.79 -16.20
N PRO A 193 -3.83 24.89 -15.71
CA PRO A 193 -4.98 25.29 -14.91
C PRO A 193 -4.54 25.75 -13.51
N VAL A 194 -5.26 26.70 -12.93
CA VAL A 194 -5.07 27.10 -11.53
C VAL A 194 -5.95 26.21 -10.65
N ILE A 195 -5.33 25.39 -9.81
CA ILE A 195 -6.02 24.48 -8.89
C ILE A 195 -5.79 24.96 -7.46
N THR A 196 -6.87 25.29 -6.74
CA THR A 196 -6.81 25.75 -5.35
C THR A 196 -6.74 24.56 -4.38
N GLY A 197 -5.75 24.52 -3.49
CA GLY A 197 -5.67 23.52 -2.41
C GLY A 197 -4.38 22.70 -2.29
N SER A 198 -3.24 23.15 -2.84
CA SER A 198 -1.95 22.43 -2.85
C SER A 198 -1.24 22.38 -1.47
N GLY A 199 -1.91 21.84 -0.45
CA GLY A 199 -1.38 21.76 0.91
C GLY A 199 -1.05 20.36 1.41
N ALA A 200 -1.43 19.30 0.68
CA ALA A 200 -1.19 17.93 1.12
C ALA A 200 0.32 17.65 1.13
N ALA A 201 0.86 17.40 2.33
CA ALA A 201 2.24 16.95 2.48
C ALA A 201 2.37 15.57 1.81
N GLY A 202 3.32 15.46 0.87
CA GLY A 202 3.55 14.20 0.17
C GLY A 202 3.90 13.07 1.15
N VAL A 203 3.32 11.89 0.92
CA VAL A 203 3.58 10.69 1.73
C VAL A 203 4.60 9.85 0.99
N ARG A 204 5.77 9.62 1.58
CA ARG A 204 6.79 8.71 1.01
C ARG A 204 6.56 7.28 1.49
N ARG A 205 7.03 6.30 0.71
CA ARG A 205 7.07 4.88 1.08
C ARG A 205 7.67 4.68 2.48
N GLY A 206 7.12 3.78 3.28
CA GLY A 206 7.60 3.45 4.62
C GLY A 206 7.27 4.46 5.74
N VAL A 207 6.98 5.73 5.42
CA VAL A 207 6.68 6.76 6.44
C VAL A 207 5.29 6.57 7.06
N SER A 208 4.34 5.99 6.34
CA SER A 208 3.01 5.63 6.89
C SER A 208 3.11 4.49 7.92
N ALA A 209 3.95 3.49 7.66
CA ALA A 209 4.15 2.35 8.57
C ALA A 209 4.87 2.75 9.87
N GLU A 210 5.77 3.74 9.83
CA GLU A 210 6.48 4.23 11.02
C GLU A 210 5.63 5.13 11.93
N ARG A 211 4.47 5.63 11.47
CA ARG A 211 3.67 6.63 12.20
C ARG A 211 2.68 6.08 13.20
N ASP A 212 2.31 4.80 13.12
CA ASP A 212 1.30 4.24 14.01
C ASP A 212 1.96 3.56 15.22
N PRO A 213 1.93 4.16 16.43
CA PRO A 213 2.29 3.42 17.62
C PRO A 213 1.35 2.21 17.73
N HIS A 214 1.89 1.06 18.15
CA HIS A 214 1.15 -0.21 18.30
C HIS A 214 -0.28 0.04 18.80
N PHE A 215 -1.29 -0.59 18.21
CA PHE A 215 -2.69 -0.16 18.37
C PHE A 215 -3.18 -0.04 19.82
N LEU A 216 -2.62 -0.83 20.76
CA LEU A 216 -2.80 -0.63 22.20
C LEU A 216 -2.51 0.80 22.69
N ALA A 217 -1.45 1.42 22.19
CA ALA A 217 -1.07 2.78 22.54
C ALA A 217 -2.11 3.82 22.07
N ARG A 218 -2.85 3.50 21.00
CA ARG A 218 -3.94 4.33 20.46
C ARG A 218 -5.21 4.26 21.33
N ILE A 219 -5.32 3.31 22.26
CA ILE A 219 -6.42 3.21 23.22
C ILE A 219 -6.21 4.20 24.37
N ALA A 220 -7.28 4.90 24.74
CA ALA A 220 -7.26 5.91 25.80
C ALA A 220 -6.89 5.32 27.17
N GLU A 221 -6.09 6.06 27.94
CA GLU A 221 -5.86 5.76 29.35
C GLU A 221 -7.10 6.11 30.16
N ARG A 222 -7.63 5.12 30.88
CA ARG A 222 -8.80 5.25 31.75
C ARG A 222 -8.58 4.42 33.02
N PRO A 223 -9.16 4.81 34.17
CA PRO A 223 -9.11 3.97 35.36
C PRO A 223 -9.81 2.63 35.07
N SER A 224 -9.13 1.53 35.33
CA SER A 224 -9.67 0.20 35.13
C SER A 224 -10.98 0.00 35.88
N CYS A 225 -12.00 -0.42 35.16
CA CYS A 225 -13.25 -0.92 35.71
C CYS A 225 -13.28 -2.43 35.46
N PRO A 226 -13.69 -3.28 36.43
CA PRO A 226 -13.84 -4.71 36.17
C PRO A 226 -14.72 -4.91 34.95
N ALA A 227 -14.13 -5.37 33.85
CA ALA A 227 -14.86 -5.50 32.60
C ALA A 227 -16.02 -6.47 32.81
N ASP A 228 -17.23 -6.01 32.50
CA ASP A 228 -18.41 -6.87 32.40
C ASP A 228 -18.08 -8.05 31.45
N PRO A 229 -18.33 -9.31 31.85
CA PRO A 229 -18.06 -10.49 31.02
C PRO A 229 -18.58 -10.38 29.58
N GLY A 230 -19.72 -9.70 29.37
CA GLY A 230 -20.27 -9.47 28.03
C GLY A 230 -19.41 -8.55 27.15
N ARG A 231 -18.81 -7.51 27.73
CA ARG A 231 -17.91 -6.58 27.02
C ARG A 231 -16.58 -7.25 26.68
N ALA A 232 -16.03 -8.00 27.65
CA ALA A 232 -14.81 -8.76 27.46
C ALA A 232 -14.96 -9.78 26.33
N ALA A 233 -16.07 -10.54 26.30
CA ALA A 233 -16.34 -11.51 25.25
C ALA A 233 -16.43 -10.85 23.86
N ALA A 234 -17.14 -9.72 23.73
CA ALA A 234 -17.27 -9.03 22.44
C ALA A 234 -15.93 -8.56 21.89
N TYR A 235 -15.06 -8.01 22.74
CA TYR A 235 -13.71 -7.60 22.32
C TYR A 235 -12.84 -8.81 21.93
N LEU A 236 -12.85 -9.88 22.74
CA LEU A 236 -12.08 -11.10 22.47
C LEU A 236 -12.51 -11.81 21.19
N THR A 237 -13.79 -11.78 20.83
CA THR A 237 -14.27 -12.35 19.56
C THR A 237 -13.69 -11.58 18.36
N LEU A 238 -13.74 -10.24 18.37
CA LEU A 238 -13.13 -9.46 17.28
C LEU A 238 -11.61 -9.65 17.24
N LEU A 239 -10.98 -9.78 18.41
CA LEU A 239 -9.55 -10.04 18.50
C LEU A 239 -9.17 -11.40 17.90
N ASP A 240 -9.96 -12.45 18.18
CA ASP A 240 -9.74 -13.78 17.61
C ASP A 240 -9.91 -13.78 16.10
N GLU A 241 -10.92 -13.07 15.58
CA GLU A 241 -11.14 -12.89 14.15
C GLU A 241 -9.97 -12.16 13.47
N ALA A 242 -9.44 -11.11 14.12
CA ALA A 242 -8.32 -10.32 13.62
C ALA A 242 -6.98 -11.06 13.68
N LEU A 243 -6.84 -12.11 14.49
CA LEU A 243 -5.60 -12.88 14.60
C LEU A 243 -5.60 -14.15 13.74
N LEU A 244 -6.64 -14.37 12.94
CA LEU A 244 -6.81 -15.59 12.14
C LEU A 244 -5.67 -15.86 11.16
N ASP A 245 -5.03 -14.82 10.64
CA ASP A 245 -3.91 -14.94 9.70
C ASP A 245 -2.53 -14.67 10.32
N HIS A 246 -2.48 -14.50 11.64
CA HIS A 246 -1.28 -14.11 12.41
C HIS A 246 -0.72 -12.77 11.94
N HIS A 247 -1.59 -11.90 11.46
CA HIS A 247 -1.31 -10.53 11.08
C HIS A 247 -2.44 -9.66 11.65
N VAL A 248 -2.14 -8.47 12.15
CA VAL A 248 -3.18 -7.51 12.53
C VAL A 248 -3.09 -6.36 11.55
N SER A 249 -3.98 -6.36 10.58
CA SER A 249 -4.06 -5.28 9.60
C SER A 249 -4.39 -3.95 10.28
N VAL A 250 -4.08 -2.83 9.62
CA VAL A 250 -4.40 -1.51 10.17
C VAL A 250 -5.92 -1.34 10.34
N ALA A 251 -6.74 -1.93 9.46
CA ALA A 251 -8.19 -1.90 9.60
C ALA A 251 -8.69 -2.70 10.82
N GLU A 252 -8.08 -3.84 11.13
CA GLU A 252 -8.41 -4.62 12.33
C GLU A 252 -7.99 -3.90 13.60
N ALA A 253 -6.79 -3.29 13.59
CA ALA A 253 -6.35 -2.40 14.66
C ALA A 253 -7.34 -1.24 14.89
N ASP A 254 -7.79 -0.56 13.84
CA ASP A 254 -8.80 0.50 13.92
C ASP A 254 -10.13 -0.01 14.50
N ALA A 255 -10.57 -1.20 14.06
CA ALA A 255 -11.79 -1.82 14.53
C ALA A 255 -11.71 -2.20 16.02
N LEU A 256 -10.57 -2.74 16.47
CA LEU A 256 -10.29 -3.07 17.87
C LEU A 256 -10.28 -1.81 18.75
N VAL A 257 -9.57 -0.76 18.33
CA VAL A 257 -9.53 0.54 19.05
C VAL A 257 -10.93 1.15 19.12
N GLY A 258 -11.67 1.16 18.02
CA GLY A 258 -13.03 1.70 17.95
C GLY A 258 -14.03 0.88 18.78
N LEU A 259 -13.90 -0.44 18.83
CA LEU A 259 -14.71 -1.31 19.69
C LEU A 259 -14.39 -1.07 21.16
N ALA A 260 -13.10 -0.99 21.54
CA ALA A 260 -12.68 -0.68 22.90
C ALA A 260 -13.29 0.65 23.38
N ALA A 261 -13.29 1.68 22.53
CA ALA A 261 -13.93 2.96 22.84
C ALA A 261 -15.45 2.84 23.05
N ARG A 262 -16.17 2.06 22.23
CA ARG A 262 -17.62 1.84 22.35
C ARG A 262 -17.99 1.01 23.59
N LEU A 263 -17.13 0.07 23.98
CA LEU A 263 -17.31 -0.77 25.16
C LEU A 263 -16.81 -0.12 26.46
N ASP A 264 -16.24 1.10 26.35
CA ASP A 264 -15.67 1.84 27.47
C ASP A 264 -14.53 1.08 28.17
N LEU A 265 -13.66 0.43 27.38
CA LEU A 265 -12.49 -0.28 27.86
C LEU A 265 -11.25 0.63 27.82
N GLY A 266 -10.55 0.75 28.96
CA GLY A 266 -9.28 1.47 29.03
C GLY A 266 -8.10 0.62 28.54
N ARG A 267 -6.95 1.26 28.26
CA ARG A 267 -5.73 0.55 27.84
C ARG A 267 -5.32 -0.59 28.77
N ALA A 268 -5.43 -0.40 30.09
CA ALA A 268 -5.10 -1.42 31.07
C ALA A 268 -6.07 -2.62 31.02
N ASP A 269 -7.36 -2.37 30.77
CA ASP A 269 -8.37 -3.43 30.65
C ASP A 269 -8.11 -4.26 29.39
N VAL A 270 -7.79 -3.59 28.27
CA VAL A 270 -7.47 -4.25 27.00
C VAL A 270 -6.18 -5.06 27.09
N ALA A 271 -5.13 -4.53 27.74
CA ALA A 271 -3.92 -5.29 27.99
C ALA A 271 -4.20 -6.55 28.85
N GLY A 272 -5.09 -6.44 29.83
CA GLY A 272 -5.57 -7.59 30.62
C GLY A 272 -6.32 -8.61 29.76
N LEU A 273 -7.16 -8.17 28.82
CA LEU A 273 -7.85 -9.04 27.87
C LEU A 273 -6.87 -9.74 26.92
N HIS A 274 -5.82 -9.04 26.46
CA HIS A 274 -4.77 -9.64 25.62
C HIS A 274 -4.01 -10.74 26.36
N LEU A 275 -3.66 -10.53 27.64
CA LEU A 275 -3.05 -11.58 28.47
C LEU A 275 -4.00 -12.77 28.68
N ASN A 276 -5.29 -12.52 28.88
CA ASN A 276 -6.29 -13.57 29.02
C ASN A 276 -6.42 -14.38 27.72
N TYR A 277 -6.44 -13.70 26.56
CA TYR A 277 -6.45 -14.34 25.24
C TYR A 277 -5.25 -15.27 25.07
N LEU A 278 -4.03 -14.77 25.36
CA LEU A 278 -2.80 -15.54 25.26
C LEU A 278 -2.79 -16.76 26.21
N THR A 279 -3.32 -16.61 27.42
CA THR A 279 -3.46 -17.72 28.39
C THR A 279 -4.43 -18.79 27.89
N VAL A 280 -5.53 -18.40 27.23
CA VAL A 280 -6.48 -19.35 26.63
C VAL A 280 -5.84 -20.12 25.46
N LEU A 281 -5.05 -19.44 24.61
CA LEU A 281 -4.29 -20.10 23.53
C LEU A 281 -3.26 -21.09 24.08
N ALA A 282 -2.48 -20.67 25.08
CA ALA A 282 -1.50 -21.52 25.74
C ALA A 282 -2.14 -22.78 26.36
N GLY A 283 -3.33 -22.64 26.95
CA GLY A 283 -4.11 -23.75 27.48
C GLY A 283 -4.61 -24.72 26.40
N ALA A 284 -4.94 -24.21 25.21
CA ALA A 284 -5.33 -25.06 24.07
C ALA A 284 -4.14 -25.89 23.57
N ALA A 285 -2.96 -25.28 23.40
CA ALA A 285 -1.75 -26.01 23.02
C ALA A 285 -1.38 -27.12 24.04
N LEU A 286 -1.47 -26.81 25.34
CA LEU A 286 -1.24 -27.79 26.42
C LEU A 286 -2.24 -28.96 26.40
N ALA A 287 -3.45 -28.76 25.88
CA ALA A 287 -4.48 -29.80 25.79
C ALA A 287 -4.24 -30.76 24.61
N GLU A 288 -3.55 -30.30 23.57
CA GLU A 288 -3.22 -31.10 22.38
C GLU A 288 -1.98 -31.97 22.58
N GLY A 289 -1.07 -31.59 23.47
CA GLY A 289 0.11 -32.39 23.80
C GLY A 289 1.21 -31.62 24.54
N PRO A 290 2.43 -32.19 24.63
CA PRO A 290 3.58 -31.45 25.13
C PRO A 290 3.88 -30.26 24.20
N VAL A 291 3.96 -29.06 24.78
CA VAL A 291 4.21 -27.81 24.05
C VAL A 291 5.52 -27.91 23.26
N THR A 292 5.41 -27.82 21.95
CA THR A 292 6.51 -27.89 20.99
C THR A 292 7.26 -26.56 20.89
N GLU A 293 8.35 -26.54 20.13
CA GLU A 293 9.07 -25.30 19.82
C GLU A 293 8.23 -24.39 18.91
N ASP A 294 7.47 -24.97 17.99
CA ASP A 294 6.56 -24.24 17.09
C ASP A 294 5.41 -23.57 17.88
N ASP A 295 4.81 -24.27 18.85
CA ASP A 295 3.76 -23.70 19.73
C ASP A 295 4.28 -22.49 20.52
N ARG A 296 5.54 -22.55 20.98
CA ARG A 296 6.17 -21.42 21.68
C ARG A 296 6.39 -20.23 20.74
N HIS A 297 6.88 -20.50 19.54
CA HIS A 297 7.10 -19.46 18.54
C HIS A 297 5.80 -18.77 18.14
N GLU A 298 4.71 -19.52 17.99
CA GLU A 298 3.39 -18.98 17.69
C GLU A 298 2.86 -18.09 18.84
N LEU A 299 3.00 -18.53 20.09
CA LEU A 299 2.61 -17.73 21.26
C LEU A 299 3.43 -16.44 21.39
N ASP A 300 4.73 -16.48 21.09
CA ASP A 300 5.60 -15.30 21.08
C ASP A 300 5.22 -14.31 19.97
N LEU A 301 4.87 -14.82 18.78
CA LEU A 301 4.36 -14.01 17.66
C LEU A 301 3.06 -13.30 18.06
N VAL A 302 2.09 -14.04 18.60
CA VAL A 302 0.81 -13.47 19.07
C VAL A 302 1.04 -12.46 20.19
N ALA A 303 1.93 -12.74 21.15
CA ALA A 303 2.26 -11.78 22.20
C ALA A 303 2.80 -10.46 21.63
N THR A 304 3.65 -10.55 20.61
CA THR A 304 4.21 -9.38 19.92
C THR A 304 3.13 -8.59 19.19
N LEU A 305 2.25 -9.26 18.44
CA LEU A 305 1.10 -8.64 17.75
C LEU A 305 0.11 -7.98 18.71
N LEU A 306 0.04 -8.48 19.95
CA LEU A 306 -0.81 -7.93 21.00
C LEU A 306 -0.12 -6.80 21.79
N GLY A 307 1.13 -6.47 21.48
CA GLY A 307 1.91 -5.43 22.16
C GLY A 307 2.31 -5.80 23.59
N LEU A 308 2.40 -7.10 23.86
CA LEU A 308 2.84 -7.65 25.13
C LEU A 308 4.35 -7.92 25.10
N SER A 309 4.99 -7.94 26.27
CA SER A 309 6.41 -8.31 26.38
C SER A 309 6.64 -9.76 25.96
N THR A 310 7.84 -10.09 25.47
CA THR A 310 8.26 -11.47 25.14
C THR A 310 8.18 -12.44 26.32
N GLU A 311 8.27 -11.95 27.56
CA GLU A 311 8.06 -12.79 28.76
C GLU A 311 6.59 -13.22 28.96
N SER A 312 5.64 -12.60 28.25
CA SER A 312 4.21 -12.84 28.45
C SER A 312 3.77 -14.22 27.99
N ALA A 313 4.38 -14.78 26.93
CA ALA A 313 4.06 -16.12 26.44
C ALA A 313 4.46 -17.19 27.45
N ALA A 314 5.66 -17.09 28.03
CA ALA A 314 6.13 -17.99 29.08
C ALA A 314 5.23 -17.92 30.33
N ARG A 315 4.80 -16.71 30.71
CA ARG A 315 3.86 -16.51 31.83
C ARG A 315 2.49 -17.09 31.54
N ALA A 316 1.97 -16.90 30.32
CA ALA A 316 0.70 -17.45 29.89
C ALA A 316 0.68 -19.00 29.94
N LEU A 317 1.78 -19.66 29.53
CA LEU A 317 1.94 -21.11 29.65
C LEU A 317 1.93 -21.59 31.10
N ALA A 318 2.65 -20.89 31.99
CA ALA A 318 2.68 -21.21 33.41
C ALA A 318 1.29 -21.03 34.07
N ASP A 319 0.62 -19.91 33.75
CA ASP A 319 -0.71 -19.58 34.28
C ASP A 319 -1.77 -20.56 33.75
N ALA A 320 -1.72 -20.94 32.48
CA ALA A 320 -2.63 -21.90 31.87
C ALA A 320 -2.52 -23.29 32.52
N SER A 321 -1.30 -23.70 32.87
CA SER A 321 -1.05 -24.96 33.59
C SER A 321 -1.56 -24.91 35.04
N ALA A 322 -1.43 -23.76 35.71
CA ALA A 322 -1.81 -23.60 37.11
C ALA A 322 -3.32 -23.34 37.32
N SER A 323 -3.96 -22.60 36.42
CA SER A 323 -5.36 -22.19 36.55
C SER A 323 -5.99 -21.98 35.16
N PRO A 324 -6.66 -22.99 34.60
CA PRO A 324 -7.32 -22.90 33.31
C PRO A 324 -8.35 -21.77 33.29
N ARG A 325 -8.23 -20.87 32.31
CA ARG A 325 -9.20 -19.79 32.10
C ARG A 325 -10.42 -20.32 31.33
N PRO A 326 -11.64 -19.83 31.62
CA PRO A 326 -12.79 -20.12 30.77
C PRO A 326 -12.53 -19.60 29.36
N GLY A 327 -12.68 -20.48 28.36
CA GLY A 327 -12.51 -20.11 26.96
C GLY A 327 -13.58 -19.14 26.47
N PHE A 328 -13.31 -18.47 25.36
CA PHE A 328 -14.27 -17.66 24.61
C PHE A 328 -14.61 -18.36 23.29
N ALA A 329 -15.67 -17.89 22.63
CA ALA A 329 -16.06 -18.42 21.32
C ALA A 329 -15.00 -18.05 20.28
N ARG A 330 -14.20 -19.04 19.86
CA ARG A 330 -13.23 -18.90 18.77
C ARG A 330 -13.90 -19.04 17.42
N PHE A 331 -13.41 -18.30 16.43
CA PHE A 331 -13.85 -18.42 15.06
C PHE A 331 -13.50 -19.81 14.52
N ARG A 332 -14.48 -20.48 13.91
CA ARG A 332 -14.31 -21.77 13.25
C ARG A 332 -15.15 -21.81 11.99
N LEU A 333 -14.54 -22.28 10.90
CA LEU A 333 -15.26 -22.60 9.68
C LEU A 333 -15.93 -23.97 9.80
N SER A 334 -17.12 -24.08 9.26
CA SER A 334 -17.86 -25.34 9.13
C SER A 334 -18.00 -25.73 7.66
N PRO A 335 -18.02 -27.03 7.32
CA PRO A 335 -18.34 -27.47 5.97
C PRO A 335 -19.68 -26.88 5.50
N GLY A 336 -19.70 -26.29 4.31
CA GLY A 336 -20.84 -25.56 3.75
C GLY A 336 -20.76 -24.04 3.89
N ASP A 337 -19.81 -23.50 4.66
CA ASP A 337 -19.63 -22.05 4.79
C ASP A 337 -19.17 -21.41 3.47
N LEU A 338 -19.66 -20.19 3.24
CA LEU A 338 -19.37 -19.41 2.05
C LEU A 338 -18.04 -18.65 2.20
N VAL A 339 -17.12 -18.86 1.26
CA VAL A 339 -15.81 -18.20 1.20
C VAL A 339 -15.68 -17.42 -0.10
N VAL A 340 -15.12 -16.21 -0.06
CA VAL A 340 -14.91 -15.37 -1.25
C VAL A 340 -13.43 -15.12 -1.44
N PHE A 341 -12.97 -15.04 -2.68
CA PHE A 341 -11.58 -14.69 -3.02
C PHE A 341 -11.50 -13.32 -3.72
N THR A 342 -10.46 -12.55 -3.40
CA THR A 342 -10.17 -11.24 -4.01
C THR A 342 -8.66 -10.97 -4.13
N GLY A 343 -8.28 -10.14 -5.10
CA GLY A 343 -6.88 -9.85 -5.43
C GLY A 343 -6.25 -10.88 -6.36
N GLU A 344 -5.06 -10.53 -6.89
CA GLU A 344 -4.19 -11.48 -7.58
C GLU A 344 -3.37 -12.25 -6.54
N MET A 345 -3.64 -13.55 -6.41
CA MET A 345 -2.97 -14.46 -5.48
C MET A 345 -1.94 -15.30 -6.23
N ASP A 346 -1.01 -15.93 -5.51
CA ASP A 346 -0.14 -16.94 -6.09
C ASP A 346 -0.96 -18.15 -6.55
N GLY A 347 -0.87 -18.47 -7.84
CA GLY A 347 -1.67 -19.51 -8.50
C GLY A 347 -2.98 -18.99 -9.12
N ALA A 348 -3.63 -19.83 -9.91
CA ALA A 348 -4.90 -19.43 -10.54
C ALA A 348 -6.02 -19.42 -9.48
N ARG A 349 -6.92 -18.44 -9.55
CA ARG A 349 -8.09 -18.37 -8.66
C ARG A 349 -8.89 -19.67 -8.63
N ASP A 350 -8.97 -20.36 -9.76
CA ASP A 350 -9.67 -21.64 -9.90
C ASP A 350 -9.06 -22.74 -9.02
N GLU A 351 -7.75 -22.70 -8.77
CA GLU A 351 -7.05 -23.65 -7.90
C GLU A 351 -7.45 -23.45 -6.44
N TRP A 352 -7.52 -22.20 -5.99
CA TRP A 352 -7.99 -21.85 -4.64
C TRP A 352 -9.47 -22.20 -4.43
N GLU A 353 -10.32 -21.94 -5.42
CA GLU A 353 -11.73 -22.34 -5.37
C GLU A 353 -11.88 -23.87 -5.34
N LEU A 354 -11.02 -24.62 -6.03
CA LEU A 354 -10.99 -26.08 -5.98
C LEU A 354 -10.56 -26.59 -4.60
N ARG A 355 -9.48 -26.04 -4.03
CA ARG A 355 -9.00 -26.41 -2.68
C ARG A 355 -10.06 -26.16 -1.61
N ALA A 356 -10.75 -25.02 -1.68
CA ALA A 356 -11.86 -24.71 -0.78
C ALA A 356 -13.01 -25.74 -0.91
N ARG A 357 -13.38 -26.14 -2.13
CA ARG A 357 -14.42 -27.17 -2.35
C ARG A 357 -13.99 -28.54 -1.82
N GLN A 358 -12.72 -28.90 -1.96
CA GLN A 358 -12.18 -30.16 -1.44
C GLN A 358 -12.26 -30.23 0.09
N ALA A 359 -12.07 -29.10 0.78
CA ALA A 359 -12.27 -28.98 2.22
C ALA A 359 -13.75 -28.83 2.64
N GLY A 360 -14.69 -28.85 1.68
CA GLY A 360 -16.12 -28.78 1.95
C GLY A 360 -16.69 -27.36 2.07
N TYR A 361 -15.93 -26.32 1.73
CA TYR A 361 -16.41 -24.93 1.68
C TYR A 361 -17.02 -24.59 0.32
N VAL A 362 -17.82 -23.52 0.27
CA VAL A 362 -18.53 -23.10 -0.94
C VAL A 362 -17.97 -21.76 -1.44
N PRO A 363 -17.13 -21.76 -2.49
CA PRO A 363 -16.64 -20.53 -3.10
C PRO A 363 -17.78 -19.70 -3.67
N HIS A 364 -17.80 -18.42 -3.35
CA HIS A 364 -18.82 -17.48 -3.81
C HIS A 364 -18.18 -16.30 -4.57
N GLY A 365 -18.86 -15.80 -5.61
CA GLY A 365 -18.32 -14.72 -6.45
C GLY A 365 -18.43 -13.30 -5.86
N TYR A 366 -19.26 -13.09 -4.84
CA TYR A 366 -19.60 -11.76 -4.31
C TYR A 366 -19.84 -11.81 -2.80
N ILE A 367 -19.56 -10.69 -2.12
CA ILE A 367 -19.75 -10.57 -0.67
C ILE A 367 -21.23 -10.35 -0.33
N THR A 368 -21.75 -11.20 0.55
CA THR A 368 -23.08 -11.11 1.18
C THR A 368 -22.95 -11.27 2.69
N LYS A 369 -23.99 -10.94 3.46
CA LYS A 369 -24.03 -11.16 4.92
C LYS A 369 -23.97 -12.64 5.34
N ARG A 370 -24.05 -13.58 4.38
CA ARG A 370 -23.91 -15.03 4.63
C ARG A 370 -22.48 -15.52 4.42
N VAL A 371 -21.62 -14.70 3.82
CA VAL A 371 -20.20 -15.03 3.65
C VAL A 371 -19.54 -15.02 5.02
N ARG A 372 -18.76 -16.07 5.31
CA ARG A 372 -18.08 -16.25 6.59
C ARG A 372 -16.62 -15.83 6.56
N LEU A 373 -15.99 -15.84 5.38
CA LEU A 373 -14.58 -15.50 5.22
C LEU A 373 -14.32 -14.89 3.85
N LEU A 374 -13.49 -13.85 3.83
CA LEU A 374 -12.87 -13.35 2.60
C LEU A 374 -11.38 -13.69 2.62
N VAL A 375 -10.89 -14.33 1.56
CA VAL A 375 -9.47 -14.54 1.33
C VAL A 375 -8.99 -13.46 0.36
N ALA A 376 -8.04 -12.66 0.79
CA ALA A 376 -7.49 -11.55 0.02
C ALA A 376 -5.97 -11.69 -0.09
N ALA A 377 -5.41 -11.41 -1.27
CA ALA A 377 -3.96 -11.39 -1.47
C ALA A 377 -3.26 -10.38 -0.53
N ASP A 378 -3.93 -9.27 -0.25
CA ASP A 378 -3.55 -8.26 0.75
C ASP A 378 -4.73 -8.06 1.71
N PRO A 379 -4.58 -8.32 3.03
CA PRO A 379 -5.64 -8.14 4.01
C PRO A 379 -6.09 -6.67 4.15
N ASP A 380 -5.21 -5.71 3.82
CA ASP A 380 -5.52 -4.29 3.77
C ASP A 380 -6.10 -3.83 2.42
N SER A 381 -6.33 -4.73 1.45
CA SER A 381 -6.88 -4.41 0.11
C SER A 381 -8.05 -3.42 0.16
N LEU A 382 -8.03 -2.42 -0.74
CA LEU A 382 -9.09 -1.41 -0.87
C LEU A 382 -10.17 -1.78 -1.90
N SER A 383 -10.18 -3.04 -2.37
CA SER A 383 -11.16 -3.55 -3.33
C SER A 383 -12.60 -3.42 -2.81
N THR A 384 -13.58 -3.34 -3.72
CA THR A 384 -15.02 -3.26 -3.37
C THR A 384 -15.47 -4.44 -2.52
N LYS A 385 -14.89 -5.64 -2.75
CA LYS A 385 -15.17 -6.83 -1.94
C LYS A 385 -14.62 -6.70 -0.53
N ALA A 386 -13.36 -6.27 -0.38
CA ALA A 386 -12.74 -6.05 0.92
C ALA A 386 -13.49 -4.97 1.73
N ARG A 387 -13.86 -3.85 1.10
CA ARG A 387 -14.67 -2.80 1.73
C ARG A 387 -16.00 -3.34 2.25
N LYS A 388 -16.72 -4.08 1.43
CA LYS A 388 -18.01 -4.68 1.79
C LYS A 388 -17.89 -5.78 2.86
N ALA A 389 -16.77 -6.52 2.87
CA ALA A 389 -16.47 -7.49 3.92
C ALA A 389 -16.27 -6.79 5.26
N ARG A 390 -15.49 -5.71 5.30
CA ARG A 390 -15.31 -4.86 6.49
C ARG A 390 -16.63 -4.27 6.97
N ASP A 391 -17.46 -3.75 6.07
CA ASP A 391 -18.80 -3.21 6.41
C ASP A 391 -19.72 -4.25 7.06
N TYR A 392 -19.56 -5.53 6.70
CA TYR A 392 -20.34 -6.63 7.25
C TYR A 392 -19.67 -7.34 8.44
N GLY A 393 -18.47 -6.93 8.83
CA GLY A 393 -17.69 -7.60 9.88
C GLY A 393 -17.29 -9.02 9.48
N ILE A 394 -17.00 -9.24 8.19
CA ILE A 394 -16.51 -10.53 7.69
C ILE A 394 -14.99 -10.52 7.79
N PRO A 395 -14.37 -11.52 8.45
CA PRO A 395 -12.92 -11.60 8.56
C PRO A 395 -12.24 -11.70 7.19
N ILE A 396 -11.10 -11.03 7.05
CA ILE A 396 -10.28 -11.04 5.84
C ILE A 396 -8.96 -11.72 6.20
N VAL A 397 -8.57 -12.75 5.46
CA VAL A 397 -7.34 -13.50 5.71
C VAL A 397 -6.48 -13.60 4.46
N THR A 398 -5.17 -13.78 4.66
CA THR A 398 -4.23 -14.08 3.58
C THR A 398 -4.45 -15.50 3.00
N PRO A 399 -4.00 -15.77 1.76
CA PRO A 399 -4.08 -17.12 1.18
C PRO A 399 -3.31 -18.16 1.98
N ASP A 400 -2.18 -17.80 2.58
CA ASP A 400 -1.37 -18.68 3.43
C ASP A 400 -2.10 -19.07 4.72
N ALA A 401 -2.76 -18.11 5.36
CA ALA A 401 -3.61 -18.39 6.51
C ALA A 401 -4.78 -19.29 6.15
N PHE A 402 -5.43 -19.03 5.01
CA PHE A 402 -6.47 -19.91 4.51
C PHE A 402 -5.94 -21.32 4.23
N ALA A 403 -4.73 -21.45 3.69
CA ALA A 403 -4.10 -22.76 3.49
C ALA A 403 -3.89 -23.52 4.81
N ARG A 404 -3.43 -22.84 5.88
CA ARG A 404 -3.31 -23.43 7.22
C ARG A 404 -4.66 -23.89 7.78
N MET A 405 -5.74 -23.15 7.50
CA MET A 405 -7.09 -23.53 7.93
C MET A 405 -7.65 -24.77 7.20
N LEU A 406 -7.08 -25.15 6.05
CA LEU A 406 -7.52 -26.32 5.28
C LEU A 406 -6.94 -27.65 5.81
N GLY A 407 -5.91 -27.59 6.67
CA GLY A 407 -5.14 -28.75 7.12
C GLY A 407 -3.82 -28.86 6.38
#